data_AF-A0A6G0FHJ3-F1
#
_entry.id   AF-A0A6G0FHJ3-F1
#
_cell.length_a   1.000
_cell.length_b   1.000
_cell.length_c   1.000
_cell.angle_alpha   90.00
_cell.angle_beta   90.00
_cell.angle_gamma   90.00
#
_symmetry.space_group_name_H-M   'P 1'
#
loop_
_entity.id
_entity.type
_entity.pdbx_description
1 polymer ?
#
loop_
_entity_poly.entity_id
_entity_poly.type
_entity_poly.pdbx_seq_one_letter_code
_entity_poly.pdbx_strand_id
1 'polypeptide(L)'
;MTAHPIPENAGHWWLVCGKWRRLHAIHSAAITADQMRNAIDDNRPIPERAACGLRRRWWMPGVFSRLGRRRCTPCCHALGIQPGYGTPANENHREATKTRQDGEQQ
;
A
#
# COMPACT_ATOMS: atom_id res chain seq x y z
N MET A 1 6.99 6.27 -6.12
CA MET A 1 7.05 5.50 -4.86
C MET A 1 5.65 4.96 -4.56
N THR A 2 5.48 3.65 -4.45
CA THR A 2 4.17 3.00 -4.67
C THR A 2 3.26 2.88 -3.44
N ALA A 3 3.75 3.18 -2.23
CA ALA A 3 3.00 3.01 -0.97
C ALA A 3 2.46 4.31 -0.34
N HIS A 4 2.53 5.43 -1.08
CA HIS A 4 2.03 6.73 -0.63
C HIS A 4 0.51 6.82 -0.68
N PRO A 5 -0.10 7.75 0.07
CA PRO A 5 -1.54 7.93 0.14
C PRO A 5 -2.05 8.73 -1.06
N ILE A 6 -1.89 8.16 -2.25
CA ILE A 6 -2.43 8.68 -3.51
C ILE A 6 -3.82 8.07 -3.77
N PRO A 7 -4.65 8.68 -4.64
CA PRO A 7 -5.99 8.16 -4.96
C PRO A 7 -5.99 6.69 -5.36
N GLU A 8 -5.00 6.24 -6.14
CA GLU A 8 -4.85 4.85 -6.61
C GLU A 8 -4.58 3.87 -5.47
N ASN A 9 -4.10 4.35 -4.31
CA ASN A 9 -3.95 3.57 -3.09
C ASN A 9 -5.11 3.75 -2.11
N ALA A 10 -6.24 4.27 -2.60
CA ALA A 10 -7.41 4.68 -1.81
C ALA A 10 -7.09 5.75 -0.75
N GLY A 11 -6.08 6.59 -0.97
CA GLY A 11 -5.68 7.62 0.01
C GLY A 11 -5.00 7.07 1.26
N HIS A 12 -4.48 5.84 1.20
CA HIS A 12 -3.84 5.17 2.35
C HIS A 12 -2.36 4.92 2.14
N TRP A 13 -1.62 4.99 3.23
CA TRP A 13 -0.28 4.43 3.36
C TRP A 13 -0.37 2.90 3.43
N TRP A 14 0.43 2.21 2.63
CA TRP A 14 0.49 0.73 2.67
C TRP A 14 1.76 0.26 3.36
N LEU A 15 1.64 0.05 4.67
CA LEU A 15 2.75 -0.26 5.57
C LEU A 15 2.73 -1.71 6.03
N VAL A 16 3.76 -2.11 6.75
CA VAL A 16 3.95 -3.48 7.27
C VAL A 16 4.21 -3.45 8.76
N CYS A 17 3.90 -4.54 9.45
CA CYS A 17 4.20 -4.72 10.87
C CYS A 17 4.76 -6.11 11.17
N GLY A 18 5.50 -6.23 12.28
CA GLY A 18 5.91 -7.52 12.85
C GLY A 18 6.75 -8.36 11.89
N LYS A 19 6.30 -9.58 11.57
CA LYS A 19 7.03 -10.55 10.72
C LYS A 19 6.99 -10.23 9.23
N TRP A 20 6.78 -8.98 8.80
CA TRP A 20 6.90 -8.70 7.37
C TRP A 20 5.60 -8.89 6.59
N ARG A 21 4.68 -9.77 7.03
CA ARG A 21 3.93 -10.67 6.12
C ARG A 21 2.98 -10.01 5.12
N ARG A 22 2.24 -8.97 5.51
CA ARG A 22 1.19 -8.37 4.69
C ARG A 22 1.27 -6.85 4.70
N LEU A 23 0.81 -6.23 3.61
CA LEU A 23 0.61 -4.79 3.53
C LEU A 23 -0.73 -4.42 4.17
N HIS A 24 -0.72 -3.43 5.05
CA HIS A 24 -1.89 -2.88 5.73
C HIS A 24 -2.07 -1.43 5.37
N ALA A 25 -3.32 -1.03 5.15
CA ALA A 25 -3.68 0.34 4.85
C ALA A 25 -3.81 1.16 6.13
N ILE A 26 -3.20 2.35 6.17
CA ILE A 26 -3.32 3.34 7.24
C ILE A 26 -3.72 4.67 6.60
N HIS A 27 -4.75 5.30 7.14
CA HIS A 27 -5.31 6.52 6.55
C HIS A 27 -4.27 7.64 6.52
N SER A 28 -4.26 8.45 5.45
CA SER A 28 -3.31 9.56 5.29
C SER A 28 -3.30 10.51 6.48
N ALA A 29 -4.49 10.92 6.94
CA ALA A 29 -4.65 11.84 8.07
C ALA A 29 -4.16 11.28 9.42
N ALA A 30 -3.92 9.97 9.53
CA ALA A 30 -3.39 9.36 10.75
C ALA A 30 -1.85 9.41 10.83
N ILE A 31 -1.17 9.83 9.76
CA ILE A 31 0.29 9.88 9.71
C ILE A 31 0.74 11.26 9.26
N THR A 32 1.48 11.97 10.12
CA THR A 32 2.09 13.25 9.76
C THR A 32 3.28 13.04 8.82
N ALA A 33 3.62 14.10 8.06
CA ALA A 33 4.78 14.07 7.18
C ALA A 33 6.08 13.74 7.95
N ASP A 34 6.24 14.27 9.16
CA ASP A 34 7.42 14.04 10.00
C ASP A 34 7.48 12.61 10.54
N GLN A 35 6.34 12.02 10.94
CA GLN A 35 6.28 10.63 11.33
C GLN A 35 6.71 9.71 10.19
N MET A 36 6.25 9.99 8.97
CA MET A 36 6.64 9.24 7.79
C MET A 36 8.12 9.44 7.44
N ARG A 37 8.63 10.67 7.52
CA ARG A 37 10.04 10.99 7.29
C ARG A 37 10.93 10.22 8.25
N ASN A 38 10.64 10.29 9.55
CA ASN A 38 11.38 9.54 10.58
C ASN A 38 11.27 8.02 10.37
N ALA A 39 10.16 7.52 9.83
CA ALA A 39 10.01 6.10 9.52
C ALA A 39 10.87 5.64 8.34
N ILE A 40 11.13 6.51 7.39
CA ILE A 40 11.96 6.24 6.21
C ILE A 40 13.44 6.44 6.54
N ASP A 41 13.78 7.59 7.13
CA ASP A 41 15.17 8.03 7.31
C ASP A 41 15.81 7.38 8.55
N ASP A 42 15.07 7.32 9.66
CA ASP A 42 15.57 6.79 10.94
C ASP A 42 15.10 5.35 11.23
N ASN A 43 14.37 4.72 10.29
CA ASN A 43 13.74 3.41 10.46
C ASN A 43 12.85 3.32 11.73
N ARG A 44 12.21 4.43 12.11
CA ARG A 44 11.35 4.49 13.31
C ARG A 44 9.94 3.97 13.02
N PRO A 45 9.39 3.09 13.85
CA PRO A 45 8.01 2.65 13.65
C PRO A 45 6.99 3.77 13.93
N ILE A 46 5.91 3.77 13.17
CA ILE A 46 4.75 4.63 13.37
C ILE A 46 3.72 3.86 14.21
N PRO A 47 3.35 4.31 15.42
CA PRO A 47 2.31 3.66 16.21
C PRO A 47 0.93 4.13 15.75
N GLU A 48 0.22 3.27 15.00
CA GLU A 48 -1.08 3.65 14.42
C GLU A 48 -2.07 2.49 14.32
N ARG A 49 -3.31 2.80 13.94
CA ARG A 49 -4.34 1.81 13.61
C ARG A 49 -4.49 1.66 12.10
N ALA A 50 -4.42 0.41 11.61
CA ALA A 50 -4.76 0.10 10.22
C ALA A 50 -6.28 0.08 9.98
N ALA A 51 -6.69 0.18 8.72
CA ALA A 51 -8.09 0.09 8.28
C ALA A 51 -8.79 -1.20 8.74
N CYS A 52 -8.04 -2.30 8.93
CA CYS A 52 -8.57 -3.55 9.48
C CYS A 52 -8.79 -3.54 11.01
N GLY A 53 -8.60 -2.40 11.66
CA GLY A 53 -8.73 -2.23 13.11
C GLY A 53 -7.48 -2.60 13.92
N LEU A 54 -6.48 -3.25 13.32
CA LEU A 54 -5.26 -3.68 14.01
C LEU A 54 -4.42 -2.48 14.47
N ARG A 55 -4.06 -2.46 15.77
CA ARG A 55 -3.17 -1.45 16.38
C ARG A 55 -1.77 -2.04 16.59
N ARG A 56 -0.78 -1.50 15.87
CA ARG A 56 0.61 -1.96 15.91
C ARG A 56 1.57 -0.81 15.62
N ARG A 57 2.86 -1.16 15.68
CA ARG A 57 3.96 -0.37 15.13
C ARG A 57 4.13 -0.72 13.66
N TRP A 58 4.23 0.29 12.80
CA TRP A 58 4.25 0.16 11.36
C TRP A 58 5.54 0.70 10.78
N TRP A 59 6.07 0.04 9.76
CA TRP A 59 7.28 0.45 9.07
C TRP A 59 7.01 0.65 7.59
N MET A 60 7.81 1.51 6.96
CA MET A 60 7.86 1.61 5.51
C MET A 60 8.50 0.35 4.93
N PRO A 61 7.79 -0.44 4.11
CA PRO A 61 8.40 -1.57 3.42
C PRO A 61 9.41 -1.11 2.36
N GLY A 62 10.52 -1.84 2.22
CA GLY A 62 11.45 -1.67 1.10
C GLY A 62 10.78 -1.90 -0.27
N VAL A 63 11.42 -1.44 -1.35
CA VAL A 63 10.89 -1.46 -2.74
C VAL A 63 10.30 -2.83 -3.13
N PHE A 64 11.06 -3.92 -2.99
CA PHE A 64 10.60 -5.26 -3.39
C PHE A 64 9.41 -5.76 -2.57
N SER A 65 9.35 -5.42 -1.28
CA SER A 65 8.20 -5.78 -0.44
C SER A 65 6.93 -5.02 -0.86
N ARG A 66 7.05 -3.83 -1.46
CA ARG A 66 5.90 -3.06 -1.96
C ARG A 66 5.30 -3.62 -3.25
N LEU A 67 6.06 -4.43 -3.99
CA LEU A 67 5.64 -4.99 -5.28
C LEU A 67 5.09 -6.41 -5.14
N GLY A 68 5.71 -7.23 -4.29
CA GLY A 68 5.41 -8.67 -4.25
C GLY A 68 4.58 -9.15 -3.06
N ARG A 69 4.24 -8.28 -2.11
CA ARG A 69 3.65 -8.73 -0.84
C ARG A 69 2.13 -8.65 -0.85
N ARG A 70 1.45 -9.66 -0.28
CA ARG A 70 -0.01 -9.67 -0.22
C ARG A 70 -0.57 -8.51 0.60
N ARG A 71 -1.62 -7.88 0.10
CA ARG A 71 -2.47 -6.96 0.86
C ARG A 71 -3.21 -7.74 1.95
N CYS A 72 -3.47 -7.07 3.06
CA CYS A 72 -4.33 -7.57 4.11
C CYS A 72 -5.78 -7.59 3.61
N THR A 73 -6.37 -8.78 3.44
CA THR A 73 -7.76 -8.95 2.99
C THR A 73 -8.77 -8.13 3.81
N PRO A 74 -8.72 -8.11 5.16
CA PRO A 74 -9.54 -7.19 5.95
C PRO A 74 -9.39 -5.70 5.62
N CYS A 75 -8.16 -5.22 5.33
CA CYS A 75 -7.97 -3.84 4.89
C CYS A 75 -8.62 -3.60 3.52
N CYS A 76 -8.47 -4.55 2.59
CA CYS A 76 -9.10 -4.46 1.28
C CYS A 76 -10.63 -4.36 1.38
N HIS A 77 -11.25 -5.20 2.21
CA HIS A 77 -12.70 -5.18 2.45
C HIS A 77 -13.15 -3.85 3.08
N ALA A 78 -12.41 -3.36 4.08
CA ALA A 78 -12.72 -2.08 4.74
C ALA A 78 -12.64 -0.88 3.78
N LEU A 79 -11.84 -0.99 2.72
CA LEU A 79 -11.65 0.04 1.71
C LEU A 79 -12.47 -0.20 0.43
N GLY A 80 -13.26 -1.27 0.36
CA GLY A 80 -14.03 -1.62 -0.85
C GLY A 80 -13.19 -1.99 -2.07
N ILE A 81 -11.93 -2.40 -1.88
CA ILE A 81 -11.03 -2.81 -2.97
C ILE A 81 -10.82 -4.33 -2.97
N GLN A 82 -10.39 -4.88 -4.11
CA GLN A 82 -10.06 -6.30 -4.21
C GLN A 82 -8.77 -6.64 -3.43
N PRO A 83 -8.67 -7.84 -2.83
CA PRO A 83 -7.40 -8.36 -2.34
C PRO A 83 -6.38 -8.57 -3.48
N GLY A 84 -5.08 -8.54 -3.19
CA GLY A 84 -4.05 -8.70 -4.25
C GLY A 84 -2.63 -8.58 -3.73
N TYR A 85 -1.68 -8.39 -4.66
CA TYR A 85 -0.26 -8.29 -4.37
C TYR A 85 0.28 -6.89 -4.63
N GLY A 86 1.19 -6.46 -3.77
CA GLY A 86 1.70 -5.10 -3.76
C GLY A 86 0.65 -4.08 -3.35
N THR A 87 1.00 -2.82 -3.49
CA THR A 87 0.10 -1.70 -3.26
C THR A 87 -0.91 -1.59 -4.40
N PRO A 88 -2.18 -1.15 -4.15
CA PRO A 88 -3.19 -1.06 -5.19
C PRO A 88 -2.77 -0.26 -6.44
N ALA A 89 -1.98 0.80 -6.28
CA ALA A 89 -1.43 1.57 -7.40
C ALA A 89 -0.58 0.74 -8.40
N ASN A 90 -0.08 -0.43 -8.02
CA ASN A 90 0.68 -1.30 -8.92
C ASN A 90 -0.21 -2.06 -9.91
N GLU A 91 -1.52 -2.16 -9.64
CA GLU A 91 -2.47 -2.91 -10.47
C GLU A 91 -2.95 -2.08 -11.65
N ASN A 92 -3.18 -0.78 -11.46
CA ASN A 92 -3.58 0.16 -12.52
C ASN A 92 -2.56 0.28 -13.66
N HIS A 93 -1.29 -0.03 -13.39
CA HIS A 93 -0.25 -0.04 -14.43
C HIS A 93 -0.33 -1.24 -15.38
N ARG A 94 -1.01 -2.33 -15.00
CA ARG A 94 -1.12 -3.55 -15.83
C ARG A 94 -2.25 -3.49 -16.85
N GLU A 95 -3.29 -2.71 -16.61
CA GLU A 95 -4.37 -2.52 -17.59
C GLU A 95 -3.96 -1.57 -18.72
N ALA A 96 -3.12 -0.57 -18.43
CA ALA A 96 -2.61 0.36 -19.45
C ALA A 96 -1.72 -0.29 -20.53
N THR A 97 -1.22 -1.50 -20.31
CA THR A 97 -0.43 -2.25 -21.32
C THR A 97 -1.27 -3.18 -22.18
N LYS A 98 -2.50 -3.53 -21.78
CA LYS A 98 -3.38 -4.39 -22.59
C LYS A 98 -4.15 -3.64 -23.68
N THR A 99 -4.42 -2.35 -23.51
CA THR A 99 -5.21 -1.55 -24.49
C THR A 99 -4.43 -1.10 -25.73
N ARG A 100 -3.23 -1.64 -26.01
CA ARG A 100 -2.44 -1.29 -27.22
C ARG A 100 -2.20 -2.46 -28.18
N GLN A 101 -2.75 -3.65 -27.94
CA GLN A 101 -2.55 -4.81 -28.84
C GLN A 101 -3.77 -5.23 -29.66
N ASP A 102 -4.92 -4.56 -29.53
CA ASP A 102 -6.15 -4.91 -30.26
C ASP A 102 -6.54 -3.88 -31.34
N GLY A 103 -5.56 -3.24 -31.98
CA GLY A 103 -5.79 -2.14 -32.94
C GLY A 103 -4.96 -2.18 -34.21
N GLU A 104 -4.28 -3.28 -34.52
CA GLU A 104 -3.59 -3.43 -35.81
C GLU A 104 -3.82 -4.85 -36.35
N GLN A 105 -5.01 -5.06 -36.91
CA GLN A 105 -5.23 -6.04 -37.96
C GLN A 105 -6.51 -5.72 -38.73
N GLN A 106 -6.29 -5.44 -40.01
CA GLN A 106 -7.20 -5.32 -41.15
C GLN A 106 -7.78 -3.94 -41.46
#